data_AF-A0A3S8ZRH3-F1
#
_entry.id   AF-A0A3S8ZRH3-F1
#
_cell.length_a   1.000
_cell.length_b   1.000
_cell.length_c   1.000
_cell.angle_alpha   90.00
_cell.angle_beta   90.00
_cell.angle_gamma   90.00
#
_symmetry.space_group_name_H-M   'P 1'
#
loop_
_entity.id
_entity.type
_entity.pdbx_description
1 polymer ?
#
loop_
_entity_poly.entity_id
_entity_poly.type
_entity_poly.pdbx_seq_one_letter_code
_entity_poly.pdbx_strand_id
1 'polypeptide(L)'
;MKPAEYSDSQIMAILKQAEEGFPVAALCRQYGMSSACFCKWRTKFYGVGAFAMARIKELEDENRHLRKMYLEARMRAELMRKAMLKKRVKSSWRRQMAHWAVEHYLVSVREACACFAISLTCYHYVSRLEQENKEIADCLRNLTETNPEWGFGLCFLYLRNVQQRSWNHKRVYRIYCDLALNQRMTARA
;
A
#
# COMPACT_ATOMS: atom_id res chain seq x y z
N MET A 1 -18.03 27.10 3.13
CA MET A 1 -17.48 28.32 3.77
C MET A 1 -17.27 29.35 2.67
N LYS A 2 -17.76 30.58 2.82
CA LYS A 2 -17.50 31.62 1.80
C LYS A 2 -15.99 31.89 1.74
N PRO A 3 -15.38 32.01 0.55
CA PRO A 3 -13.96 32.34 0.45
C PRO A 3 -13.72 33.72 1.10
N ALA A 4 -12.61 33.87 1.80
CA ALA A 4 -12.22 35.17 2.34
C ALA A 4 -12.00 36.14 1.17
N GLU A 5 -12.60 37.34 1.26
CA GLU A 5 -12.53 38.37 0.21
C GLU A 5 -11.11 38.93 0.00
N TYR A 6 -10.20 38.70 0.96
CA TYR A 6 -8.79 39.13 0.90
C TYR A 6 -7.87 37.97 1.30
N SER A 7 -6.79 37.78 0.54
CA SER A 7 -5.71 36.85 0.90
C SER A 7 -4.81 37.44 2.00
N ASP A 8 -4.20 36.57 2.82
CA ASP A 8 -3.27 37.00 3.87
C ASP A 8 -2.10 37.84 3.31
N SER A 9 -1.65 37.55 2.09
CA SER A 9 -0.63 38.34 1.40
C SER A 9 -1.10 39.76 1.02
N GLN A 10 -2.37 39.91 0.62
CA GLN A 10 -2.95 41.22 0.31
C GLN A 10 -3.15 42.05 1.58
N ILE A 11 -3.61 41.42 2.67
CA ILE A 11 -3.77 42.07 3.98
C ILE A 11 -2.44 42.64 4.47
N MET A 12 -1.35 41.86 4.36
CA MET A 12 -0.01 42.30 4.76
C MET A 12 0.53 43.45 3.92
N ALA A 13 0.34 43.42 2.59
CA ALA A 13 0.77 44.50 1.72
C ALA A 13 0.10 45.84 2.08
N ILE A 14 -1.18 45.79 2.45
CA ILE A 14 -1.96 46.97 2.85
C ILE A 14 -1.54 47.48 4.23
N LEU A 15 -1.25 46.58 5.18
CA LEU A 15 -0.70 46.95 6.49
C LEU A 15 0.69 47.60 6.36
N LYS A 16 1.54 47.09 5.46
CA LYS A 16 2.86 47.66 5.18
C LYS A 16 2.77 49.08 4.59
N GLN A 17 1.84 49.34 3.67
CA GLN A 17 1.60 50.70 3.17
C GLN A 17 1.18 51.66 4.29
N ALA A 18 0.37 51.19 5.24
CA ALA A 18 0.03 52.02 6.40
C ALA A 18 1.23 52.30 7.32
N GLU A 19 2.17 51.35 7.46
CA GLU A 19 3.44 51.53 8.18
C GLU A 19 4.40 52.49 7.45
N GLU A 20 4.38 52.50 6.12
CA GLU A 20 5.11 53.45 5.26
C GLU A 20 4.54 54.88 5.29
N GLY A 21 3.43 55.09 6.03
CA GLY A 21 2.85 56.42 6.31
C GLY A 21 1.63 56.79 5.48
N PHE A 22 1.08 55.88 4.67
CA PHE A 22 -0.14 56.15 3.90
C PHE A 22 -1.38 56.28 4.82
N PRO A 23 -2.26 57.28 4.62
CA PRO A 23 -3.45 57.45 5.44
C PRO A 23 -4.40 56.25 5.34
N VAL A 24 -4.72 55.64 6.50
CA VAL A 24 -5.60 54.46 6.59
C VAL A 24 -6.97 54.69 5.94
N ALA A 25 -7.51 55.91 6.03
CA ALA A 25 -8.78 56.28 5.39
C ALA A 25 -8.73 56.21 3.85
N ALA A 26 -7.57 56.52 3.25
CA ALA A 26 -7.38 56.42 1.81
C ALA A 26 -7.25 54.96 1.36
N LEU A 27 -6.49 54.15 2.12
CA LEU A 27 -6.36 52.71 1.89
C LEU A 27 -7.71 52.00 1.99
N CYS A 28 -8.55 52.37 2.96
CA CYS A 28 -9.89 51.81 3.11
C CYS A 28 -10.77 52.06 1.89
N ARG A 29 -10.72 53.27 1.32
CA ARG A 29 -11.47 53.64 0.12
C ARG A 29 -10.92 52.97 -1.14
N GLN A 30 -9.59 52.89 -1.28
CA GLN A 30 -8.93 52.32 -2.45
C GLN A 30 -9.19 50.83 -2.59
N TYR A 31 -9.11 50.10 -1.48
CA TYR A 31 -9.26 48.64 -1.46
C TYR A 31 -10.68 48.18 -1.13
N GLY A 32 -11.63 49.10 -0.93
CA GLY A 32 -13.04 48.77 -0.67
C GLY A 32 -13.28 48.10 0.69
N MET A 33 -12.49 48.44 1.71
CA MET A 33 -12.60 47.87 3.06
C MET A 33 -13.09 48.88 4.09
N SER A 34 -13.71 48.38 5.16
CA SER A 34 -14.07 49.22 6.31
C SER A 34 -12.87 49.44 7.24
N SER A 35 -12.85 50.58 7.93
CA SER A 35 -11.82 50.87 8.96
C SER A 35 -11.80 49.83 10.08
N ALA A 36 -12.96 49.26 10.42
CA ALA A 36 -13.07 48.17 11.39
C ALA A 36 -12.38 46.88 10.90
N CYS A 37 -12.42 46.60 9.60
CA CYS A 37 -11.70 45.47 9.00
C CYS A 37 -10.18 45.67 9.13
N PHE A 38 -9.69 46.86 8.80
CA PHE A 38 -8.28 47.23 8.93
C PHE A 38 -7.78 47.12 10.38
N CYS A 39 -8.53 47.62 11.37
CA CYS A 39 -8.16 47.50 12.78
C CYS A 39 -8.05 46.04 13.24
N LYS A 40 -8.97 45.16 12.79
CA LYS A 40 -8.91 43.72 13.09
C LYS A 40 -7.69 43.06 12.48
N TRP A 41 -7.34 43.40 11.24
CA TRP A 41 -6.14 42.89 10.58
C TRP A 41 -4.88 43.38 11.27
N ARG A 42 -4.83 44.66 11.67
CA ARG A 42 -3.73 45.20 12.46
C ARG A 42 -3.55 44.36 13.72
N THR A 43 -4.57 44.11 14.54
CA THR A 43 -4.40 43.26 15.73
C THR A 43 -3.95 41.82 15.42
N LYS A 44 -4.37 41.24 14.29
CA LYS A 44 -4.05 39.86 13.92
C LYS A 44 -2.65 39.67 13.31
N PHE A 45 -2.17 40.67 12.57
CA PHE A 45 -0.98 40.54 11.73
C PHE A 45 0.14 41.53 12.10
N TYR A 46 -0.13 42.51 12.96
CA TYR A 46 0.88 43.47 13.43
C TYR A 46 2.00 42.76 14.18
N GLY A 47 3.25 43.05 13.82
CA GLY A 47 4.44 42.38 14.33
C GLY A 47 4.84 41.10 13.58
N VAL A 48 3.96 40.55 12.73
CA VAL A 48 4.29 39.42 11.85
C VAL A 48 4.71 39.95 10.49
N GLY A 49 5.98 40.30 10.34
CA GLY A 49 6.50 40.81 9.07
C GLY A 49 6.30 39.84 7.89
N ALA A 50 6.25 40.35 6.67
CA ALA A 50 6.05 39.54 5.46
C ALA A 50 7.04 38.35 5.35
N PHE A 51 8.27 38.53 5.84
CA PHE A 51 9.29 37.48 5.94
C PHE A 51 8.90 36.36 6.93
N ALA A 52 8.36 36.72 8.10
CA ALA A 52 7.92 35.74 9.10
C ALA A 52 6.74 34.90 8.60
N MET A 53 5.80 35.51 7.87
CA MET A 53 4.68 34.76 7.25
C MET A 53 5.14 33.82 6.14
N ALA A 54 6.08 34.27 5.29
CA ALA A 54 6.67 33.40 4.27
C ALA A 54 7.34 32.18 4.91
N ARG A 55 8.08 32.39 6.00
CA ARG A 55 8.72 31.31 6.76
C ARG A 55 7.72 30.39 7.45
N ILE A 56 6.63 30.92 8.03
CA ILE A 56 5.57 30.11 8.64
C ILE A 56 4.91 29.22 7.59
N LYS A 57 4.58 29.79 6.42
CA LYS A 57 3.97 29.02 5.32
C LYS A 57 4.91 27.92 4.80
N GLU A 58 6.19 28.24 4.63
CA GLU A 58 7.21 27.25 4.25
C GLU A 58 7.28 26.11 5.27
N LEU A 59 7.34 26.45 6.58
CA LEU A 59 7.36 25.46 7.65
C LEU A 59 6.06 24.63 7.72
N GLU A 60 4.91 25.23 7.43
CA GLU A 60 3.64 24.51 7.34
C GLU A 60 3.64 23.52 6.16
N ASP A 61 4.14 23.95 5.01
CA ASP A 61 4.27 23.12 3.81
C ASP A 61 5.23 21.94 4.07
N GLU A 62 6.39 22.20 4.70
CA GLU A 62 7.33 21.18 5.16
C GLU A 62 6.68 20.23 6.17
N ASN A 63 5.96 20.74 7.17
CA ASN A 63 5.30 19.91 8.18
C ASN A 63 4.21 19.02 7.55
N ARG A 64 3.47 19.53 6.55
CA ARG A 64 2.54 18.70 5.76
C ARG A 64 3.27 17.60 5.01
N HIS A 65 4.39 17.92 4.37
CA HIS A 65 5.20 16.95 3.66
C HIS A 65 5.79 15.87 4.60
N LEU A 66 6.37 16.30 5.73
CA LEU A 66 6.96 15.42 6.74
C LEU A 66 5.92 14.51 7.39
N ARG A 67 4.73 15.02 7.71
CA ARG A 67 3.62 14.20 8.24
C ARG A 67 3.21 13.11 7.26
N LYS A 68 3.11 13.44 5.97
CA LYS A 68 2.82 12.45 4.92
C LYS A 68 3.90 11.38 4.87
N MET A 69 5.17 11.78 4.79
CA MET A 69 6.30 10.86 4.77
C MET A 69 6.37 9.96 6.00
N TYR A 70 6.13 10.51 7.20
CA TYR A 70 6.12 9.76 8.45
C TYR A 70 5.04 8.69 8.47
N LEU A 71 3.82 9.02 8.03
CA LEU A 71 2.72 8.05 7.95
C LEU A 71 3.05 6.93 6.96
N GLU A 72 3.54 7.26 5.77
CA GLU A 72 3.97 6.28 4.77
C GLU A 72 5.07 5.35 5.30
N ALA A 73 6.12 5.91 5.93
CA ALA A 73 7.23 5.16 6.51
C ALA A 73 6.78 4.24 7.66
N ARG A 74 5.92 4.75 8.56
CA ARG A 74 5.36 3.98 9.67
C ARG A 74 4.51 2.81 9.18
N MET A 75 3.65 3.04 8.19
CA MET A 75 2.83 1.99 7.58
C MET A 75 3.69 0.90 6.94
N ARG A 76 4.76 1.27 6.23
CA ARG A 76 5.75 0.32 5.68
C ARG A 76 6.42 -0.50 6.78
N ALA A 77 6.80 0.11 7.91
CA ALA A 77 7.41 -0.58 9.03
C ALA A 77 6.44 -1.57 9.72
N GLU A 78 5.17 -1.19 9.89
CA GLU A 78 4.15 -2.09 10.43
C GLU A 78 3.86 -3.27 9.50
N LEU A 79 3.80 -3.03 8.19
CA LEU A 79 3.67 -4.06 7.17
C LEU A 79 4.83 -5.06 7.25
N MET A 80 6.07 -4.56 7.27
CA MET A 80 7.26 -5.41 7.39
C MET A 80 7.26 -6.21 8.70
N ARG A 81 6.86 -5.59 9.83
CA ARG A 81 6.77 -6.28 11.11
C ARG A 81 5.75 -7.42 11.07
N LYS A 82 4.52 -7.17 10.63
CA LYS A 82 3.47 -8.20 10.51
C LYS A 82 3.85 -9.31 9.52
N ALA A 83 4.58 -8.94 8.47
CA ALA A 83 5.05 -9.87 7.46
C ALA A 83 6.15 -10.81 7.95
N MET A 84 7.16 -10.26 8.62
CA MET A 84 8.40 -10.94 9.00
C MET A 84 8.26 -11.83 10.25
N LEU A 85 7.11 -11.81 10.95
CA LEU A 85 6.85 -12.65 12.14
C LEU A 85 6.83 -14.17 11.86
N LYS A 86 6.89 -14.62 10.61
CA LYS A 86 7.05 -16.04 10.26
C LYS A 86 8.22 -16.20 9.30
N LYS A 87 9.02 -17.26 9.43
CA LYS A 87 10.14 -17.55 8.50
C LYS A 87 9.57 -17.88 7.12
N ARG A 88 9.64 -16.96 6.15
CA ARG A 88 8.95 -17.09 4.84
C ARG A 88 9.92 -17.25 3.69
N VAL A 89 10.17 -18.51 3.34
CA VAL A 89 11.20 -18.87 2.36
C VAL A 89 10.65 -19.05 0.94
N LYS A 90 9.38 -19.47 0.76
CA LYS A 90 8.78 -19.68 -0.59
C LYS A 90 8.33 -18.35 -1.24
N SER A 91 8.72 -18.15 -2.50
CA SER A 91 8.33 -17.00 -3.33
C SER A 91 6.83 -16.88 -3.56
N SER A 92 6.10 -17.99 -3.66
CA SER A 92 4.64 -18.02 -3.79
C SER A 92 3.92 -17.36 -2.61
N TRP A 93 4.40 -17.60 -1.39
CA TRP A 93 3.86 -16.99 -0.18
C TRP A 93 4.13 -15.48 -0.12
N ARG A 94 5.34 -15.04 -0.48
CA ARG A 94 5.68 -13.60 -0.53
C ARG A 94 4.79 -12.85 -1.51
N ARG A 95 4.46 -13.49 -2.63
CA ARG A 95 3.52 -12.95 -3.61
C ARG A 95 2.11 -12.79 -3.05
N GLN A 96 1.56 -13.82 -2.41
CA GLN A 96 0.22 -13.74 -1.79
C GLN A 96 0.14 -12.60 -0.77
N MET A 97 1.20 -12.40 0.00
CA MET A 97 1.28 -11.29 0.95
C MET A 97 1.32 -9.92 0.29
N ALA A 98 2.00 -9.79 -0.85
CA ALA A 98 1.99 -8.55 -1.61
C ALA A 98 0.58 -8.21 -2.10
N HIS A 99 -0.19 -9.19 -2.58
CA HIS A 99 -1.61 -8.99 -2.93
C HIS A 99 -2.43 -8.58 -1.71
N TRP A 100 -2.30 -9.33 -0.60
CA TRP A 100 -2.99 -9.01 0.64
C TRP A 100 -2.69 -7.60 1.15
N ALA A 101 -1.42 -7.17 1.05
CA ALA A 101 -1.01 -5.83 1.47
C ALA A 101 -1.63 -4.74 0.60
N VAL A 102 -1.70 -4.93 -0.72
CA VAL A 102 -2.34 -3.97 -1.64
C VAL A 102 -3.85 -3.90 -1.41
N GLU A 103 -4.49 -5.01 -1.02
CA GLU A 103 -5.93 -5.04 -0.74
C GLU A 103 -6.29 -4.40 0.61
N HIS A 104 -5.50 -4.65 1.66
CA HIS A 104 -5.84 -4.26 3.03
C HIS A 104 -5.21 -2.92 3.45
N TYR A 105 -4.21 -2.46 2.69
CA TYR A 105 -3.50 -1.22 2.96
C TYR A 105 -3.49 -0.39 1.67
N LEU A 106 -3.59 0.93 1.81
CA LEU A 106 -3.54 1.89 0.70
C LEU A 106 -2.10 2.04 0.14
N VAL A 107 -1.44 0.92 -0.14
CA VAL A 107 -0.08 0.87 -0.68
C VAL A 107 -0.09 0.55 -2.16
N SER A 108 0.85 1.14 -2.90
CA SER A 108 1.03 0.80 -4.31
C SER A 108 1.62 -0.60 -4.47
N VAL A 109 1.35 -1.22 -5.62
CA VAL A 109 1.93 -2.53 -5.97
C VAL A 109 3.47 -2.52 -5.89
N ARG A 110 4.11 -1.40 -6.29
CA ARG A 110 5.57 -1.25 -6.23
C ARG A 110 6.09 -1.29 -4.80
N GLU A 111 5.43 -0.57 -3.90
CA GLU A 111 5.80 -0.55 -2.49
C GLU A 111 5.60 -1.90 -1.82
N ALA A 112 4.48 -2.56 -2.12
CA ALA A 112 4.23 -3.92 -1.64
C ALA A 112 5.32 -4.88 -2.14
N CYS A 113 5.63 -4.86 -3.44
CA CYS A 113 6.68 -5.71 -4.02
C CYS A 113 8.06 -5.45 -3.39
N ALA A 114 8.41 -4.19 -3.13
CA ALA A 114 9.64 -3.82 -2.44
C ALA A 114 9.66 -4.33 -0.99
N CYS A 115 8.55 -4.20 -0.25
CA CYS A 115 8.43 -4.69 1.12
C CYS A 115 8.60 -6.22 1.22
N PHE A 116 8.09 -6.97 0.23
CA PHE A 116 8.13 -8.44 0.23
C PHE A 116 9.29 -9.02 -0.58
N ALA A 117 10.19 -8.19 -1.11
CA ALA A 117 11.32 -8.60 -1.95
C ALA A 117 10.89 -9.53 -3.11
N ILE A 118 9.87 -9.13 -3.87
CA ILE A 118 9.42 -9.80 -5.08
C ILE A 118 9.49 -8.85 -6.29
N SER A 119 9.68 -9.39 -7.49
CA SER A 119 9.60 -8.60 -8.72
C SER A 119 8.16 -8.27 -9.08
N LEU A 120 7.96 -7.16 -9.81
CA LEU A 120 6.65 -6.81 -10.38
C LEU A 120 6.12 -7.91 -11.31
N THR A 121 7.01 -8.56 -12.07
CA THR A 121 6.64 -9.69 -12.94
C THR A 121 6.08 -10.86 -12.13
N CYS A 122 6.65 -11.15 -10.95
CA CYS A 122 6.13 -12.19 -10.05
C CYS A 122 4.74 -11.83 -9.51
N TYR A 123 4.52 -10.57 -9.15
CA TYR A 123 3.21 -10.07 -8.70
C TYR A 123 2.12 -10.26 -9.77
N HIS A 124 2.41 -9.86 -11.01
CA HIS A 124 1.47 -9.92 -12.13
C HIS A 124 1.35 -11.31 -12.79
N TYR A 125 2.20 -12.27 -12.44
CA TYR A 125 2.25 -13.57 -13.10
C TYR A 125 0.95 -14.38 -12.90
N VAL A 126 0.14 -14.64 -13.93
CA VAL A 126 -1.00 -15.56 -13.78
C VAL A 126 -0.60 -16.97 -14.21
N SER A 127 -0.86 -17.95 -13.34
CA SER A 127 -0.63 -19.37 -13.65
C SER A 127 -1.55 -19.80 -14.80
N ARG A 128 -0.96 -20.20 -15.93
CA ARG A 128 -1.72 -20.63 -17.11
C ARG A 128 -2.45 -21.98 -16.93
N LEU A 129 -2.01 -22.77 -15.96
CA LEU A 129 -2.46 -24.15 -15.77
C LEU A 129 -3.15 -24.34 -14.42
N GLU A 130 -3.72 -23.27 -13.87
CA GLU A 130 -4.38 -23.29 -12.56
C GLU A 130 -5.55 -24.27 -12.53
N GLN A 131 -6.35 -24.30 -13.60
CA GLN A 131 -7.50 -25.20 -13.71
C GLN A 131 -7.07 -26.67 -13.72
N GLU A 132 -6.12 -27.03 -14.57
CA GLU A 132 -5.57 -28.38 -14.59
C GLU A 132 -4.86 -28.75 -13.28
N ASN A 133 -4.22 -27.80 -12.58
CA ASN A 133 -3.62 -28.07 -11.27
C ASN A 133 -4.69 -28.47 -10.25
N LYS A 134 -5.88 -27.85 -10.30
CA LYS A 134 -7.02 -28.22 -9.47
C LYS A 134 -7.54 -29.60 -9.83
N GLU A 135 -7.68 -29.91 -11.12
CA GLU A 135 -8.08 -31.24 -11.58
C GLU A 135 -7.11 -32.33 -11.09
N ILE A 136 -5.80 -32.10 -11.22
CA ILE A 136 -4.78 -33.01 -10.68
C ILE A 136 -4.95 -33.19 -9.16
N ALA A 137 -5.18 -32.08 -8.44
CA ALA A 137 -5.36 -32.11 -6.99
C ALA A 137 -6.62 -32.87 -6.56
N ASP A 138 -7.73 -32.70 -7.28
CA ASP A 138 -8.99 -33.41 -7.05
C ASP A 138 -8.85 -34.90 -7.32
N CYS A 139 -8.24 -35.28 -8.45
CA CYS A 139 -7.96 -36.67 -8.78
C CYS A 139 -7.07 -37.33 -7.72
N LEU A 140 -6.00 -36.65 -7.29
CA LEU A 140 -5.12 -37.18 -6.24
C LEU A 140 -5.85 -37.36 -4.91
N ARG A 141 -6.68 -36.40 -4.49
CA ARG A 141 -7.50 -36.54 -3.27
C ARG A 141 -8.41 -37.76 -3.34
N ASN A 142 -9.20 -37.88 -4.41
CA ASN A 142 -10.13 -38.99 -4.59
C ASN A 142 -9.42 -40.36 -4.62
N LEU A 143 -8.25 -40.44 -5.28
CA LEU A 143 -7.45 -41.68 -5.29
C LEU A 143 -6.93 -42.04 -3.90
N THR A 144 -6.48 -41.07 -3.12
CA THR A 144 -5.99 -41.32 -1.76
C THR A 144 -7.10 -41.59 -0.74
N GLU A 145 -8.33 -41.14 -1.01
CA GLU A 145 -9.52 -41.47 -0.21
C GLU A 145 -10.00 -42.88 -0.51
N THR A 146 -10.06 -43.25 -1.80
CA THR A 146 -10.47 -44.58 -2.25
C THR A 146 -9.44 -45.65 -1.86
N ASN A 147 -8.15 -45.33 -1.96
CA ASN A 147 -7.05 -46.25 -1.69
C ASN A 147 -6.08 -45.65 -0.66
N PRO A 148 -6.37 -45.80 0.64
CA PRO A 148 -5.59 -45.16 1.69
C PRO A 148 -4.12 -45.60 1.75
N GLU A 149 -3.79 -46.82 1.31
CA GLU A 149 -2.44 -47.37 1.36
C GLU A 149 -1.54 -46.88 0.20
N TRP A 150 -2.12 -46.24 -0.80
CA TRP A 150 -1.37 -45.87 -1.99
C TRP A 150 -0.45 -44.68 -1.73
N GLY A 151 0.84 -44.91 -1.99
CA GLY A 151 1.82 -43.85 -2.10
C GLY A 151 1.79 -43.15 -3.46
N PHE A 152 2.58 -42.08 -3.58
CA PHE A 152 2.65 -41.26 -4.79
C PHE A 152 2.88 -42.09 -6.08
N GLY A 153 3.79 -43.08 -6.04
CA GLY A 153 4.11 -43.89 -7.21
C GLY A 153 2.90 -44.64 -7.77
N LEU A 154 2.09 -45.25 -6.91
CA LEU A 154 0.87 -45.96 -7.30
C LEU A 154 -0.19 -44.99 -7.83
N CYS A 155 -0.39 -43.86 -7.15
CA CYS A 155 -1.28 -42.81 -7.64
C CYS A 155 -0.87 -42.31 -9.03
N PHE A 156 0.41 -42.04 -9.26
CA PHE A 156 0.91 -41.56 -10.54
C PHE A 156 0.77 -42.61 -11.65
N LEU A 157 1.11 -43.88 -11.37
CA LEU A 157 0.95 -44.97 -12.33
C LEU A 157 -0.53 -45.17 -12.71
N TYR A 158 -1.45 -45.07 -11.76
CA TYR A 158 -2.88 -45.13 -12.04
C TYR A 158 -3.33 -43.97 -12.94
N LEU A 159 -2.94 -42.74 -12.62
CA LEU A 159 -3.24 -41.57 -13.44
C LEU A 159 -2.68 -41.71 -14.88
N ARG A 160 -1.49 -42.29 -15.01
CA ARG A 160 -0.83 -42.45 -16.31
C ARG A 160 -1.41 -43.60 -17.14
N ASN A 161 -1.67 -44.75 -16.54
CA ASN A 161 -1.97 -45.99 -17.25
C ASN A 161 -3.48 -46.29 -17.32
N VAL A 162 -4.24 -45.93 -16.28
CA VAL A 162 -5.69 -46.19 -16.23
C VAL A 162 -6.46 -44.98 -16.72
N GLN A 163 -6.18 -43.81 -16.17
CA GLN A 163 -6.84 -42.56 -16.59
C GLN A 163 -6.24 -41.95 -17.87
N GLN A 164 -5.17 -42.55 -18.41
CA GLN A 164 -4.49 -42.12 -19.64
C GLN A 164 -4.10 -40.64 -19.66
N ARG A 165 -3.80 -40.06 -18.48
CA ARG A 165 -3.42 -38.65 -18.35
C ARG A 165 -1.94 -38.47 -18.67
N SER A 166 -1.64 -37.57 -19.60
CA SER A 166 -0.27 -37.30 -20.06
C SER A 166 0.50 -36.31 -19.17
N TRP A 167 0.05 -36.07 -17.92
CA TRP A 167 0.63 -35.07 -17.02
C TRP A 167 2.09 -35.32 -16.67
N ASN A 168 2.85 -34.23 -16.49
CA ASN A 168 4.25 -34.29 -16.11
C ASN A 168 4.43 -34.79 -14.67
N HIS A 169 5.25 -35.83 -14.48
CA HIS A 169 5.55 -36.43 -13.18
C HIS A 169 5.96 -35.41 -12.10
N LYS A 170 6.89 -34.48 -12.41
CA LYS A 170 7.36 -33.47 -11.45
C LYS A 170 6.24 -32.53 -11.01
N ARG A 171 5.33 -32.20 -11.93
CA ARG A 171 4.17 -31.33 -11.65
C ARG A 171 3.18 -32.02 -10.73
N VAL A 172 2.83 -33.28 -11.03
CA VAL A 172 1.92 -34.07 -10.19
C VAL A 172 2.53 -34.29 -8.80
N TYR A 173 3.82 -34.60 -8.72
CA TYR A 173 4.53 -34.74 -7.43
C TYR A 173 4.52 -33.46 -6.61
N ARG A 174 4.77 -32.31 -7.23
CA ARG A 174 4.70 -31.01 -6.53
C ARG A 174 3.32 -30.78 -5.93
N ILE A 175 2.25 -31.03 -6.69
CA ILE A 175 0.86 -30.87 -6.22
C ILE A 175 0.56 -31.87 -5.09
N TYR A 176 1.01 -33.12 -5.22
CA TYR A 176 0.88 -34.14 -4.17
C TYR A 176 1.53 -33.71 -2.85
N CYS A 177 2.73 -33.12 -2.90
CA CYS A 177 3.41 -32.57 -1.73
C CYS A 177 2.76 -31.29 -1.19
N ASP A 178 2.27 -30.40 -2.05
CA ASP A 178 1.57 -29.18 -1.63
C ASP A 178 0.23 -29.52 -0.91
N LEU A 179 -0.39 -30.66 -1.23
CA LEU A 179 -1.54 -31.23 -0.51
C LEU A 179 -1.16 -31.98 0.78
N ALA A 180 0.13 -32.04 1.13
CA ALA A 180 0.67 -32.79 2.27
C ALA A 180 0.32 -34.29 2.30
N LEU A 181 -0.04 -34.88 1.15
CA LEU A 181 -0.40 -36.30 1.05
C LEU A 181 0.79 -37.24 1.33
N ASN A 182 2.02 -36.74 1.12
CA ASN A 182 3.25 -37.45 1.45
C ASN A 182 3.41 -37.72 2.96
N GLN A 183 2.85 -36.86 3.82
CA GLN A 183 2.97 -37.01 5.27
C GLN A 183 2.12 -38.16 5.82
N ARG A 184 1.09 -38.58 5.07
CA ARG A 184 0.18 -39.69 5.45
C ARG A 184 0.91 -41.03 5.54
N MET A 185 1.94 -41.24 4.72
CA MET A 185 2.71 -42.48 4.74
C MET A 185 3.73 -42.54 5.87
N THR A 186 4.37 -41.40 6.20
CA THR A 186 5.28 -41.30 7.34
C THR A 186 4.59 -41.44 8.70
N ALA A 187 3.30 -41.10 8.80
CA ALA A 187 2.54 -41.25 10.05
C ALA A 187 2.08 -42.69 10.34
N ARG A 188 2.30 -43.63 9.40
CA ARG A 188 1.87 -45.03 9.51
C ARG A 188 3.04 -46.03 9.60
N ALA A 189 4.28 -45.56 9.46
CA ALA A 189 5.50 -46.34 9.66
C ALA A 189 6.01 -46.12 11.10
#